data_AF-A0A3B8WHV3-F1
#
_entry.id   AF-A0A3B8WHV3-F1
#
_cell.length_a   1.000
_cell.length_b   1.000
_cell.length_c   1.000
_cell.angle_alpha   90.00
_cell.angle_beta   90.00
_cell.angle_gamma   90.00
#
_symmetry.space_group_name_H-M   'P 1'
#
loop_
_entity.id
_entity.type
_entity.pdbx_description
1 polymer ?
#
loop_
_entity_poly.entity_id
_entity_poly.type
_entity_poly.pdbx_seq_one_letter_code
_entity_poly.pdbx_strand_id
1 'polypeptide(L)'
;WFTVAIAMMATAGGILASIFAVSRMLAMLTEMKLVPHRHFGMPGSIQKHTLVYTVVLGLILTAFFDLSRIAALGIVFYLIMDIAIHWGVLRYLREDVKASAWVPVMAILLDLLVLGGFVWVKLNTDPFVIGVAVATMIVIAVAEQIFLKKSENSRQSGDEESHAHDHH
;
A
#
# COMPACT_ATOMS: atom_id res chain seq x y z
N TRP A 1 -17.72 32.76 1.37
CA TRP A 1 -16.94 32.25 0.21
C TRP A 1 -15.50 31.89 0.59
N PHE A 2 -14.83 32.67 1.45
CA PHE A 2 -13.43 32.42 1.84
C PHE A 2 -13.18 31.04 2.45
N THR A 3 -14.02 30.58 3.39
CA THR A 3 -13.92 29.24 4.00
C THR A 3 -14.05 28.12 2.96
N VAL A 4 -14.94 28.30 1.97
CA VAL A 4 -15.13 27.32 0.88
C VAL A 4 -13.90 27.28 -0.02
N ALA A 5 -13.33 28.44 -0.36
CA ALA A 5 -12.10 28.53 -1.15
C ALA A 5 -10.92 27.86 -0.44
N ILE A 6 -10.76 28.08 0.87
CA ILE A 6 -9.73 27.41 1.66
C ILE A 6 -9.97 25.91 1.72
N ALA A 7 -11.21 25.46 1.94
CA ALA A 7 -11.53 24.04 1.99
C ALA A 7 -11.22 23.33 0.67
N MET A 8 -11.53 23.95 -0.48
CA MET A 8 -11.16 23.43 -1.80
C MET A 8 -9.64 23.35 -1.99
N MET A 9 -8.90 24.42 -1.63
CA MET A 9 -7.43 24.40 -1.72
C MET A 9 -6.79 23.36 -0.81
N ALA A 10 -7.28 23.20 0.42
CA ALA A 10 -6.78 22.21 1.36
C ALA A 10 -7.00 20.77 0.85
N THR A 11 -8.20 20.49 0.31
CA THR A 11 -8.54 19.16 -0.22
C THR A 11 -7.72 18.85 -1.48
N ALA A 12 -7.63 19.80 -2.41
CA ALA A 12 -6.83 19.63 -3.62
C ALA A 12 -5.34 19.47 -3.30
N GLY A 13 -4.80 20.31 -2.41
CA GLY A 13 -3.41 20.26 -1.96
C GLY A 13 -3.07 18.95 -1.26
N GLY A 14 -3.97 18.45 -0.40
CA GLY A 14 -3.79 17.16 0.28
C GLY A 14 -3.74 15.98 -0.68
N ILE A 15 -4.62 15.94 -1.68
CA ILE A 15 -4.64 14.89 -2.71
C ILE A 15 -3.40 14.96 -3.59
N LEU A 16 -2.99 16.16 -4.03
CA LEU A 16 -1.78 16.32 -4.83
C LEU A 16 -0.54 15.87 -4.04
N ALA A 17 -0.41 16.27 -2.78
CA ALA A 17 0.71 15.90 -1.92
C ALA A 17 0.82 14.37 -1.75
N SER A 18 -0.30 13.68 -1.48
CA SER A 18 -0.29 12.23 -1.28
C SER A 18 0.07 11.46 -2.56
N ILE A 19 -0.46 11.85 -3.72
CA ILE A 19 -0.15 11.20 -5.01
C ILE A 19 1.34 11.35 -5.36
N PHE A 20 1.93 12.54 -5.13
CA PHE A 20 3.35 12.76 -5.38
C PHE A 20 4.23 11.94 -4.44
N ALA A 21 3.87 11.85 -3.15
CA ALA A 21 4.59 11.04 -2.17
C ALA A 21 4.60 9.55 -2.55
N VAL A 22 3.43 8.99 -2.91
CA VAL A 22 3.28 7.59 -3.32
C VAL A 22 4.06 7.31 -4.62
N SER A 23 3.95 8.19 -5.61
CA SER A 23 4.66 8.03 -6.89
C SER A 23 6.17 8.03 -6.71
N ARG A 24 6.70 8.86 -5.80
CA ARG A 24 8.13 8.89 -5.48
C ARG A 24 8.59 7.61 -4.77
N MET A 25 7.82 7.12 -3.79
CA MET A 25 8.16 5.89 -3.07
C MET A 25 8.18 4.67 -4.02
N LEU A 26 7.18 4.55 -4.90
CA LEU A 26 7.11 3.48 -5.90
C LEU A 26 8.27 3.55 -6.92
N ALA A 27 8.69 4.75 -7.31
CA ALA A 27 9.86 4.93 -8.17
C ALA A 27 11.16 4.50 -7.46
N MET A 28 11.31 4.79 -6.17
CA MET A 28 12.46 4.34 -5.39
C MET A 28 12.48 2.81 -5.21
N LEU A 29 11.34 2.20 -4.89
CA LEU A 29 11.22 0.74 -4.76
C LEU A 29 11.49 0.00 -6.08
N THR A 30 11.10 0.63 -7.18
CA THR A 30 11.44 0.16 -8.52
C THR A 30 12.94 0.16 -8.76
N GLU A 31 13.60 1.27 -8.46
CA GLU A 31 15.04 1.44 -8.69
C GLU A 31 15.83 0.40 -7.89
N MET A 32 15.32 0.05 -6.70
CA MET A 32 15.81 -1.04 -5.85
C MET A 32 15.47 -2.46 -6.35
N LYS A 33 14.94 -2.60 -7.57
CA LYS A 33 14.51 -3.88 -8.20
C LYS A 33 13.48 -4.68 -7.38
N LEU A 34 12.79 -4.06 -6.41
CA LEU A 34 11.73 -4.71 -5.63
C LEU A 34 10.40 -4.76 -6.41
N VAL A 35 10.25 -3.93 -7.45
CA VAL A 35 9.08 -3.92 -8.35
C VAL A 35 9.56 -4.00 -9.81
N PRO A 36 9.26 -5.08 -10.57
CA PRO A 36 9.72 -5.26 -11.93
C PRO A 36 9.12 -4.18 -12.82
N HIS A 37 9.98 -3.44 -13.48
CA HIS A 37 9.59 -2.44 -14.44
C HIS A 37 9.33 -3.05 -15.80
N ARG A 38 8.11 -2.85 -16.32
CA ARG A 38 7.82 -2.99 -17.75
C ARG A 38 7.77 -1.59 -18.35
N HIS A 39 8.70 -1.30 -19.24
CA HIS A 39 8.70 -0.08 -20.03
C HIS A 39 7.51 -0.15 -20.99
N PHE A 40 6.36 0.40 -20.60
CA PHE A 40 5.16 0.38 -21.41
C PHE A 40 5.22 1.51 -22.46
N GLY A 41 6.15 1.41 -23.41
CA GLY A 41 6.12 2.08 -24.72
C GLY A 41 5.86 3.59 -24.80
N MET A 42 5.97 4.36 -23.71
CA MET A 42 5.66 5.79 -23.66
C MET A 42 6.89 6.59 -23.21
N PRO A 43 7.17 7.77 -23.80
CA PRO A 43 8.27 8.63 -23.38
C PRO A 43 7.93 9.35 -22.06
N GLY A 44 8.65 9.05 -20.98
CA GLY A 44 8.45 9.70 -19.67
C GLY A 44 9.26 9.07 -18.54
N SER A 45 9.36 9.75 -17.38
CA SER A 45 9.93 9.17 -16.17
C SER A 45 8.96 8.18 -15.52
N ILE A 46 9.49 7.18 -14.83
CA ILE A 46 8.74 6.14 -14.08
C ILE A 46 7.64 6.76 -13.20
N GLN A 47 7.95 7.87 -12.55
CA GLN A 47 7.03 8.61 -11.70
C GLN A 47 5.76 9.08 -12.44
N LYS A 48 5.87 9.49 -13.72
CA LYS A 48 4.71 9.94 -14.51
C LYS A 48 3.74 8.80 -14.79
N HIS A 49 4.25 7.59 -15.08
CA HIS A 49 3.42 6.42 -15.32
C HIS A 49 2.66 5.99 -14.07
N THR A 50 3.37 5.89 -12.94
CA THR A 50 2.78 5.57 -11.65
C THR A 50 1.72 6.60 -11.23
N LEU A 51 1.98 7.88 -11.49
CA LEU A 51 1.03 8.95 -11.21
C LEU A 51 -0.25 8.80 -12.05
N VAL A 52 -0.12 8.52 -13.35
CA VAL A 52 -1.29 8.28 -14.21
C VAL A 52 -2.07 7.05 -13.75
N TYR A 53 -1.41 5.94 -13.41
CA TYR A 53 -2.09 4.74 -12.94
C TYR A 53 -2.85 4.96 -11.64
N THR A 54 -2.23 5.64 -10.66
CA THR A 54 -2.86 5.93 -9.37
C THR A 54 -4.06 6.86 -9.53
N VAL A 55 -3.95 7.89 -10.38
CA VAL A 55 -5.07 8.81 -10.66
C VAL A 55 -6.22 8.09 -11.38
N VAL A 56 -5.93 7.30 -12.43
CA VAL A 56 -6.96 6.56 -13.17
C VAL A 56 -7.67 5.56 -12.27
N LEU A 57 -6.93 4.81 -11.44
CA LEU A 57 -7.51 3.89 -10.47
C LEU A 57 -8.40 4.63 -9.46
N GLY A 58 -7.94 5.77 -8.94
CA GLY A 58 -8.72 6.61 -8.05
C GLY A 58 -10.01 7.13 -8.68
N LEU A 59 -9.97 7.54 -9.95
CA LEU A 59 -11.15 7.99 -10.70
C LEU A 59 -12.14 6.84 -10.93
N ILE A 60 -11.67 5.64 -11.27
CA ILE A 60 -12.51 4.45 -11.39
C ILE A 60 -13.18 4.15 -10.05
N LEU A 61 -12.40 4.08 -8.96
CA LEU A 61 -12.96 3.86 -7.62
C LEU A 61 -14.00 4.93 -7.26
N THR A 62 -13.74 6.19 -7.59
CA THR A 62 -14.69 7.31 -7.35
C THR A 62 -15.96 7.22 -8.19
N ALA A 63 -15.87 6.67 -9.41
CA ALA A 63 -17.04 6.49 -10.27
C ALA A 63 -17.94 5.32 -9.81
N PHE A 64 -17.36 4.29 -9.18
CA PHE A 64 -18.09 3.08 -8.76
C PHE A 64 -18.49 3.08 -7.27
N PHE A 65 -17.82 3.86 -6.42
CA PHE A 65 -18.06 3.90 -4.98
C PHE A 65 -18.39 5.31 -4.50
N ASP A 66 -19.37 5.43 -3.60
CA ASP A 66 -19.64 6.70 -2.93
C ASP A 66 -18.51 7.09 -1.98
N LEU A 67 -18.38 8.39 -1.68
CA LEU A 67 -17.34 8.94 -0.81
C LEU A 67 -17.22 8.22 0.54
N SER A 68 -18.37 7.87 1.16
CA SER A 68 -18.39 7.11 2.43
C SER A 68 -17.77 5.72 2.31
N ARG A 69 -17.97 5.06 1.16
CA ARG A 69 -17.43 3.72 0.89
C ARG A 69 -15.94 3.78 0.60
N ILE A 70 -15.49 4.77 -0.16
CA ILE A 70 -14.06 4.98 -0.44
C ILE A 70 -13.31 5.31 0.86
N ALA A 71 -13.87 6.18 1.71
CA ALA A 71 -13.29 6.49 3.00
C ALA A 71 -13.19 5.25 3.89
N ALA A 72 -14.23 4.41 3.90
CA ALA A 72 -14.25 3.16 4.62
C ALA A 72 -13.19 2.16 4.16
N LEU A 73 -13.04 1.98 2.84
CA LEU A 73 -11.97 1.15 2.26
C LEU A 73 -10.59 1.69 2.65
N GLY A 74 -10.40 3.01 2.58
CA GLY A 74 -9.16 3.67 2.98
C GLY A 74 -8.79 3.41 4.45
N ILE A 75 -9.74 3.54 5.37
CA ILE A 75 -9.53 3.27 6.80
C ILE A 75 -9.12 1.80 7.02
N VAL A 76 -9.82 0.85 6.39
CA VAL A 76 -9.51 -0.57 6.54
C VAL A 76 -8.11 -0.89 6.00
N PHE A 77 -7.75 -0.39 4.81
CA PHE A 77 -6.43 -0.62 4.25
C PHE A 77 -5.32 0.02 5.08
N TYR A 78 -5.53 1.25 5.54
CA TYR A 78 -4.55 1.97 6.36
C TYR A 78 -4.29 1.25 7.69
N LEU A 79 -5.34 0.86 8.42
CA LEU A 79 -5.19 0.21 9.72
C LEU A 79 -4.56 -1.19 9.59
N ILE A 80 -4.91 -1.97 8.57
CA ILE A 80 -4.30 -3.29 8.38
C ILE A 80 -2.82 -3.14 7.97
N MET A 81 -2.49 -2.18 7.11
CA MET A 81 -1.11 -1.86 6.74
C MET A 81 -0.29 -1.47 7.97
N ASP A 82 -0.82 -0.59 8.83
CA ASP A 82 -0.15 -0.15 10.05
C ASP A 82 0.08 -1.34 10.99
N ILE A 83 -0.92 -2.19 11.22
CA ILE A 83 -0.76 -3.41 12.03
C ILE A 83 0.34 -4.32 11.45
N ALA A 84 0.36 -4.52 10.13
CA ALA A 84 1.37 -5.34 9.47
C ALA A 84 2.79 -4.78 9.62
N ILE A 85 2.97 -3.46 9.46
CA ILE A 85 4.26 -2.78 9.64
C ILE A 85 4.72 -2.89 11.09
N HIS A 86 3.87 -2.55 12.06
CA HIS A 86 4.21 -2.61 13.48
C HIS A 86 4.52 -4.05 13.94
N TRP A 87 3.77 -5.03 13.44
CA TRP A 87 4.04 -6.44 13.70
C TRP A 87 5.37 -6.89 13.09
N GLY A 88 5.65 -6.50 11.85
CA GLY A 88 6.93 -6.75 11.18
C GLY A 88 8.11 -6.18 11.97
N VAL A 89 7.99 -4.94 12.44
CA VAL A 89 8.96 -4.30 13.33
C VAL A 89 9.11 -5.08 14.64
N LEU A 90 8.02 -5.48 15.29
CA LEU A 90 8.08 -6.22 16.55
C LEU A 90 8.70 -7.62 16.40
N ARG A 91 8.46 -8.30 15.26
CA ARG A 91 8.91 -9.68 15.05
C ARG A 91 10.36 -9.77 14.57
N TYR A 92 10.77 -8.89 13.64
CA TYR A 92 12.08 -8.96 12.98
C TYR A 92 13.07 -7.91 13.48
N LEU A 93 12.60 -6.77 13.98
CA LEU A 93 13.45 -5.63 14.35
C LEU A 93 13.65 -5.50 15.88
N ARG A 94 13.16 -6.49 16.64
CA ARG A 94 13.29 -6.54 18.11
C ARG A 94 14.73 -6.66 18.59
N GLU A 95 15.58 -7.37 17.84
CA GLU A 95 16.98 -7.63 18.22
C GLU A 95 17.93 -6.51 17.76
N ASP A 96 17.64 -5.82 16.66
CA ASP A 96 18.58 -4.85 16.06
C ASP A 96 18.41 -3.40 16.53
N VAL A 97 17.21 -2.96 16.93
CA VAL A 97 16.94 -1.51 17.05
C VAL A 97 16.91 -0.98 18.50
N LYS A 98 17.03 -1.82 19.54
CA LYS A 98 16.84 -1.39 20.95
C LYS A 98 15.59 -0.50 21.16
N ALA A 99 14.60 -0.59 20.26
CA ALA A 99 13.39 0.18 20.35
C ALA A 99 12.60 -0.28 21.57
N SER A 100 11.96 0.65 22.29
CA SER A 100 11.03 0.24 23.34
C SER A 100 9.87 -0.49 22.69
N ALA A 101 9.84 -1.82 22.86
CA ALA A 101 8.81 -2.70 22.31
C ALA A 101 7.38 -2.29 22.72
N TRP A 102 7.25 -1.40 23.71
CA TRP A 102 6.01 -0.82 24.17
C TRP A 102 5.31 0.05 23.12
N VAL A 103 6.03 0.86 22.33
CA VAL A 103 5.41 1.80 21.38
C VAL A 103 4.67 1.06 20.25
N PRO A 104 5.29 0.09 19.54
CA PRO A 104 4.58 -0.66 18.50
C PRO A 104 3.44 -1.52 19.05
N VAL A 105 3.58 -2.05 20.28
CA VAL A 105 2.51 -2.84 20.92
C VAL A 105 1.29 -1.97 21.19
N MET A 106 1.48 -0.77 21.74
CA MET A 106 0.37 0.16 21.97
C MET A 106 -0.25 0.63 20.65
N ALA A 107 0.54 0.86 19.60
CA ALA A 107 0.02 1.21 18.28
C ALA A 107 -0.89 0.11 17.73
N ILE A 108 -0.45 -1.15 17.74
CA ILE A 108 -1.26 -2.29 17.28
C ILE A 108 -2.57 -2.40 18.08
N LEU A 109 -2.53 -2.22 19.41
CA LEU A 109 -3.72 -2.26 20.24
C LEU A 109 -4.73 -1.15 19.87
N LEU A 110 -4.25 0.06 19.59
CA LEU A 110 -5.09 1.17 19.15
C LEU A 110 -5.67 0.92 17.75
N ASP A 111 -4.85 0.42 16.82
CA ASP A 111 -5.31 0.10 15.46
C ASP A 111 -6.40 -0.99 15.48
N LEU A 112 -6.22 -2.03 16.29
CA LEU A 112 -7.23 -3.08 16.48
C LEU A 112 -8.51 -2.56 17.12
N LEU A 113 -8.40 -1.66 18.10
CA LEU A 113 -9.56 -1.02 18.73
C LEU A 113 -10.37 -0.22 17.69
N VAL A 114 -9.69 0.61 16.90
CA VAL A 114 -10.34 1.43 15.87
C VAL A 114 -10.91 0.56 14.76
N LEU A 115 -10.16 -0.43 14.27
CA LEU A 115 -10.63 -1.34 13.23
C LEU A 115 -11.84 -2.15 13.69
N GLY A 116 -11.79 -2.71 14.91
CA GLY A 116 -12.90 -3.46 15.50
C GLY A 116 -14.16 -2.61 15.65
N GLY A 117 -14.03 -1.39 16.19
CA GLY A 117 -15.14 -0.45 16.28
C GLY A 117 -15.70 -0.05 14.91
N PHE A 118 -14.82 0.21 13.94
CA PHE A 118 -15.20 0.56 12.58
C PHE A 118 -15.98 -0.57 11.90
N VAL A 119 -15.47 -1.80 11.98
CA VAL A 119 -16.15 -2.99 11.42
C VAL A 119 -17.52 -3.18 12.07
N TRP A 120 -17.61 -3.03 13.40
CA TRP A 120 -18.90 -3.15 14.10
C TRP A 120 -19.94 -2.15 13.60
N VAL A 121 -19.57 -0.87 13.47
CA VAL A 121 -20.47 0.18 12.97
C VAL A 121 -20.84 -0.06 11.51
N LYS A 122 -19.88 -0.48 10.68
CA LYS A 122 -20.10 -0.62 9.24
C LYS A 122 -20.84 -1.90 8.85
N LEU A 123 -20.71 -2.98 9.62
CA LEU A 123 -21.53 -4.19 9.44
C LEU A 123 -23.03 -3.91 9.58
N ASN A 124 -23.41 -3.01 10.49
CA ASN A 124 -24.80 -2.64 10.72
C ASN A 124 -25.34 -1.63 9.69
N THR A 125 -24.48 -0.82 9.06
CA THR A 125 -24.91 0.30 8.21
C THR A 125 -24.68 0.07 6.72
N ASP A 126 -23.58 -0.58 6.33
CA ASP A 126 -23.24 -0.85 4.94
C ASP A 126 -22.33 -2.10 4.83
N PRO A 127 -22.90 -3.31 4.98
CA PRO A 127 -22.14 -4.57 4.96
C PRO A 127 -21.49 -4.85 3.59
N PHE A 128 -22.00 -4.24 2.51
CA PHE A 128 -21.43 -4.37 1.17
C PHE A 128 -19.96 -3.89 1.13
N VAL A 129 -19.66 -2.77 1.80
CA VAL A 129 -18.31 -2.22 1.86
C VAL A 129 -17.35 -3.15 2.57
N ILE A 130 -17.79 -3.79 3.67
CA ILE A 130 -16.97 -4.76 4.39
C ILE A 130 -16.65 -5.96 3.49
N GLY A 131 -17.64 -6.46 2.73
CA GLY A 131 -17.43 -7.53 1.76
C GLY A 131 -16.37 -7.15 0.70
N VAL A 132 -16.48 -5.97 0.11
CA VAL A 132 -15.49 -5.46 -0.87
C VAL A 132 -14.12 -5.28 -0.24
N ALA A 133 -14.03 -4.76 0.99
CA ALA A 133 -12.77 -4.55 1.70
C ALA A 133 -12.05 -5.89 1.91
N VAL A 134 -12.76 -6.90 2.40
CA VAL A 134 -12.22 -8.25 2.63
C VAL A 134 -11.81 -8.89 1.31
N ALA A 135 -12.66 -8.83 0.28
CA ALA A 135 -12.33 -9.37 -1.04
C ALA A 135 -11.06 -8.71 -1.62
N THR A 136 -10.97 -7.38 -1.54
CA THR A 136 -9.80 -6.64 -2.01
C THR A 136 -8.56 -7.01 -1.20
N MET A 137 -8.66 -7.18 0.12
CA MET A 137 -7.53 -7.62 0.93
C MET A 137 -7.04 -9.01 0.58
N ILE A 138 -7.95 -9.95 0.31
CA ILE A 138 -7.57 -11.29 -0.16
C ILE A 138 -6.84 -11.20 -1.50
N VAL A 139 -7.35 -10.39 -2.44
CA VAL A 139 -6.70 -10.18 -3.73
C VAL A 139 -5.30 -9.60 -3.56
N ILE A 140 -5.13 -8.60 -2.69
CA ILE A 140 -3.82 -7.99 -2.40
C ILE A 140 -2.88 -9.03 -1.78
N ALA A 141 -3.30 -9.75 -0.73
CA ALA A 141 -2.48 -10.74 -0.05
C ALA A 141 -2.02 -11.88 -0.99
N VAL A 142 -2.92 -12.36 -1.86
CA VAL A 142 -2.59 -13.38 -2.87
C VAL A 142 -1.61 -12.81 -3.90
N ALA A 143 -1.85 -11.58 -4.38
CA ALA A 143 -0.95 -10.93 -5.33
C ALA A 143 0.45 -10.73 -4.74
N GLU A 144 0.55 -10.28 -3.49
CA GLU A 144 1.80 -10.17 -2.74
C GLU A 144 2.47 -11.54 -2.62
N GLN A 145 1.77 -12.58 -2.18
CA GLN A 145 2.36 -13.90 -2.02
C GLN A 145 2.91 -14.48 -3.33
N ILE A 146 2.18 -14.34 -4.44
CA ILE A 146 2.64 -14.78 -5.77
C ILE A 146 3.86 -13.97 -6.20
N PHE A 147 3.83 -12.66 -5.98
CA PHE A 147 4.90 -11.76 -6.37
C PHE A 147 6.19 -12.01 -5.58
N LEU A 148 6.09 -12.22 -4.26
CA LEU A 148 7.20 -12.58 -3.39
C LEU A 148 7.80 -13.93 -3.80
N LYS A 149 6.95 -14.95 -4.03
CA LYS A 149 7.41 -16.28 -4.46
C LYS A 149 8.13 -16.26 -5.82
N LYS A 150 7.68 -15.40 -6.74
CA LYS A 150 8.35 -15.22 -8.03
C LYS A 150 9.69 -14.50 -7.90
N SER A 151 9.79 -13.51 -7.01
CA SER A 151 11.05 -12.81 -6.73
C SER A 151 12.10 -13.72 -6.09
N GLU A 152 11.69 -14.65 -5.22
CA GLU A 152 12.56 -15.68 -4.64
C GLU A 152 13.12 -16.63 -5.72
N ASN A 153 12.27 -17.09 -6.63
CA ASN A 153 12.68 -17.98 -7.73
C ASN A 153 13.58 -17.29 -8.77
N SER A 154 13.45 -15.97 -8.95
CA SER A 154 14.34 -15.16 -9.81
C SER A 154 15.69 -14.82 -9.17
N ARG A 155 15.81 -14.89 -7.84
CA ARG A 155 17.12 -14.80 -7.16
C ARG A 155 17.91 -16.10 -7.27
N GLN A 156 17.23 -17.24 -7.21
CA GLN A 156 17.90 -18.56 -7.29
C GLN A 156 18.44 -18.89 -8.68
N SER A 157 17.81 -18.38 -9.74
CA SER A 157 18.27 -18.58 -11.13
C SER A 157 19.42 -17.65 -11.54
N GLY A 158 19.71 -16.60 -10.76
CA GLY A 158 20.86 -15.71 -11.00
C GLY A 158 22.18 -16.23 -10.40
N ASP A 159 22.11 -17.10 -9.39
CA ASP A 159 23.30 -17.70 -8.75
C ASP A 159 23.75 -19.00 -9.46
N GLU A 160 22.89 -19.68 -10.21
CA GLU A 160 23.27 -20.90 -10.96
C GLU A 160 24.03 -20.60 -12.27
N GLU A 161 23.79 -19.44 -12.92
CA GLU A 161 24.55 -19.06 -14.13
C GLU A 161 25.93 -18.47 -13.83
N SER A 162 26.15 -17.89 -12.64
CA SER A 162 27.46 -17.32 -12.28
C SER A 162 28.51 -18.38 -11.88
N HIS A 163 28.09 -19.61 -11.55
CA HIS A 163 29.00 -20.70 -11.19
C HIS A 163 29.35 -21.65 -12.35
N ALA A 164 28.72 -21.50 -13.51
CA ALA A 164 28.98 -22.37 -14.67
C ALA A 164 30.10 -21.86 -15.60
N HIS A 165 30.56 -20.61 -15.44
CA HIS A 165 31.48 -19.96 -16.39
C HIS A 165 32.94 -19.79 -15.93
N ASP A 166 33.32 -20.30 -14.76
CA ASP A 166 34.71 -20.24 -14.24
C ASP A 166 35.52 -21.53 -14.46
N HIS A 167 35.03 -22.44 -15.32
CA HIS A 167 35.77 -23.64 -15.71
C HIS A 167 35.80 -23.82 -17.23
N HIS A 168 36.57 -22.97 -17.92
CA HIS A 168 37.39 -23.39 -19.07
C HIS A 168 38.43 -22.34 -19.45
#